data_AF-A0A1A3NPI5-F1
#
_entry.id   AF-A0A1A3NPI5-F1
#
_cell.length_a   1.000
_cell.length_b   1.000
_cell.length_c   1.000
_cell.angle_alpha   90.00
_cell.angle_beta   90.00
_cell.angle_gamma   90.00
#
_symmetry.space_group_name_H-M   'P 1'
#
loop_
_entity.id
_entity.type
_entity.pdbx_description
1 polymer ?
#
loop_
_entity_poly.entity_id
_entity_poly.type
_entity_poly.pdbx_seq_one_letter_code
_entity_poly.pdbx_strand_id
1 'polypeptide(L)'
;MSALVVSSLADVRKYARGALSLAGATDTLPVPLADVEAAIGLHAAQDLYLAGDDVPPRFAALLRKIRAAPARVWGALGFGQDVIYLDPELSYHRRRFTHGHELGHKAMPWHQDAYYLDDDTTLDPATRADLEQEANAFAAQLLFGVDRFTEMADSRAVSLAVPLQLSTRFDTSGHAAMRHYVAHASRPLALLVLGKFTTYRMARPGLPVFDTQCVESASFRDRYGQVTDLFPDHLPLTDYPLAASAIEASSGLDGVHTEIALDTKRGKVTFVAECATLRLHFVLLRPRPRLAMHRPHVHVVHRPR
;
A
#
# COMPACT_ATOMS: atom_id res chain seq x y z
N MET A 1 -34.69 0.71 -7.45
CA MET A 1 -33.43 1.29 -7.97
C MET A 1 -32.55 1.60 -6.76
N SER A 2 -32.02 0.57 -6.10
CA SER A 2 -31.14 0.73 -4.94
C SER A 2 -29.84 1.34 -5.46
N ALA A 3 -29.49 2.52 -4.98
CA ALA A 3 -28.20 3.11 -5.25
C ALA A 3 -27.14 2.11 -4.77
N LEU A 4 -26.33 1.59 -5.68
CA LEU A 4 -25.07 0.94 -5.34
C LEU A 4 -24.33 1.94 -4.44
N VAL A 5 -24.24 1.60 -3.15
CA VAL A 5 -23.45 2.37 -2.20
C VAL A 5 -22.03 2.29 -2.75
N VAL A 6 -21.52 3.40 -3.28
CA VAL A 6 -20.10 3.52 -3.61
C VAL A 6 -19.38 3.25 -2.29
N SER A 7 -18.81 2.05 -2.16
CA SER A 7 -18.09 1.67 -0.96
C SER A 7 -16.86 2.57 -0.86
N SER A 8 -16.58 3.05 0.34
CA SER A 8 -15.37 3.83 0.54
C SER A 8 -14.19 2.88 0.75
N LEU A 9 -12.97 3.29 0.38
CA LEU A 9 -11.74 2.55 0.76
C LEU A 9 -11.63 2.31 2.29
N ALA A 10 -12.34 3.10 3.10
CA ALA A 10 -12.45 2.87 4.54
C ALA A 10 -13.29 1.62 4.87
N ASP A 11 -14.35 1.35 4.11
CA ASP A 11 -15.15 0.14 4.26
C ASP A 11 -14.34 -1.09 3.85
N VAL A 12 -13.68 -1.06 2.69
CA VAL A 12 -12.77 -2.14 2.24
C VAL A 12 -11.76 -2.50 3.33
N ARG A 13 -11.14 -1.48 3.92
CA ARG A 13 -10.17 -1.63 5.01
C ARG A 13 -10.79 -2.26 6.27
N LYS A 14 -12.03 -1.92 6.59
CA LYS A 14 -12.76 -2.49 7.72
C LYS A 14 -13.04 -3.97 7.52
N TYR A 15 -13.48 -4.39 6.33
CA TYR A 15 -13.62 -5.81 6.00
C TYR A 15 -12.29 -6.56 6.12
N ALA A 16 -11.20 -6.00 5.61
CA ALA A 16 -9.88 -6.63 5.72
C ALA A 16 -9.44 -6.80 7.19
N ARG A 17 -9.66 -5.78 8.04
CA ARG A 17 -9.37 -5.90 9.48
C ARG A 17 -10.22 -6.97 10.15
N GLY A 18 -11.51 -7.02 9.80
CA GLY A 18 -12.43 -8.04 10.29
C GLY A 18 -12.02 -9.46 9.94
N ALA A 19 -11.61 -9.69 8.69
CA ALA A 19 -11.12 -10.97 8.23
C ALA A 19 -9.87 -11.42 9.01
N LEU A 20 -8.90 -10.53 9.24
CA LEU A 20 -7.73 -10.82 10.08
C LEU A 20 -8.12 -11.13 11.52
N SER A 21 -9.03 -10.35 12.10
CA SER A 21 -9.51 -10.51 13.47
C SER A 21 -10.21 -11.86 13.68
N LEU A 22 -11.12 -12.21 12.79
CA LEU A 22 -11.86 -13.48 12.86
C LEU A 22 -10.97 -14.69 12.59
N ALA A 23 -9.97 -14.55 11.72
CA ALA A 23 -8.93 -15.57 11.51
C ALA A 23 -7.95 -15.71 12.69
N GLY A 24 -7.98 -14.79 13.69
CA GLY A 24 -6.97 -14.75 14.75
C GLY A 24 -5.57 -14.40 14.24
N ALA A 25 -5.50 -13.70 13.10
CA ALA A 25 -4.28 -13.41 12.35
C ALA A 25 -3.79 -11.96 12.49
N THR A 26 -4.44 -11.13 13.32
CA THR A 26 -4.09 -9.71 13.51
C THR A 26 -2.62 -9.48 13.85
N ASP A 27 -2.03 -10.39 14.64
CA ASP A 27 -0.63 -10.30 15.06
C ASP A 27 0.31 -11.27 14.32
N THR A 28 -0.20 -12.03 13.35
CA THR A 28 0.53 -13.11 12.68
C THR A 28 1.14 -12.62 11.37
N LEU A 29 2.46 -12.78 11.24
CA LEU A 29 3.22 -12.43 10.03
C LEU A 29 4.09 -13.61 9.58
N PRO A 30 4.07 -13.98 8.29
CA PRO A 30 3.19 -13.43 7.26
C PRO A 30 1.73 -13.83 7.48
N VAL A 31 0.80 -13.10 6.88
CA VAL A 31 -0.63 -13.38 7.03
C VAL A 31 -0.96 -14.79 6.49
N PRO A 32 -1.58 -15.67 7.30
CA PRO A 32 -1.95 -17.01 6.89
C PRO A 32 -3.24 -16.98 6.05
N LEU A 33 -3.11 -16.82 4.73
CA LEU A 33 -4.27 -16.64 3.84
C LEU A 33 -5.27 -17.80 3.87
N ALA A 34 -4.84 -19.03 4.16
CA ALA A 34 -5.73 -20.18 4.33
C ALA A 34 -6.65 -20.04 5.55
N ASP A 35 -6.12 -19.53 6.67
CA ASP A 35 -6.92 -19.29 7.88
C ASP A 35 -7.88 -18.11 7.66
N VAL A 36 -7.44 -17.09 6.90
CA VAL A 36 -8.28 -15.95 6.50
C VAL A 36 -9.41 -16.40 5.57
N GLU A 37 -9.13 -17.26 4.59
CA GLU A 37 -10.13 -17.85 3.71
C GLU A 37 -11.16 -18.65 4.49
N ALA A 38 -10.71 -19.52 5.41
CA ALA A 38 -11.60 -20.28 6.26
C ALA A 38 -12.49 -19.37 7.12
N ALA A 39 -11.94 -18.28 7.66
CA ALA A 39 -12.72 -17.29 8.42
C ALA A 39 -13.76 -16.58 7.53
N ILE A 40 -13.39 -16.14 6.33
CA ILE A 40 -14.34 -15.51 5.38
C ILE A 40 -15.46 -16.48 5.02
N GLY A 41 -15.16 -17.76 4.80
CA GLY A 41 -16.16 -18.77 4.46
C GLY A 41 -17.09 -19.17 5.62
N LEU A 42 -16.69 -18.94 6.87
CA LEU A 42 -17.47 -19.30 8.07
C LEU A 42 -18.37 -18.16 8.59
N HIS A 43 -18.13 -16.93 8.16
CA HIS A 43 -18.74 -15.73 8.73
C HIS A 43 -19.54 -14.97 7.68
N ALA A 44 -20.70 -14.43 8.08
CA ALA A 44 -21.44 -13.51 7.21
C ALA A 44 -20.61 -12.22 7.02
N ALA A 45 -20.77 -11.55 5.87
CA ALA A 45 -20.05 -10.31 5.58
C ALA A 45 -20.20 -9.24 6.68
N GLN A 46 -21.39 -9.14 7.28
CA GLN A 46 -21.65 -8.23 8.40
C GLN A 46 -20.76 -8.52 9.63
N ASP A 47 -20.42 -9.79 9.90
CA ASP A 47 -19.54 -10.17 11.01
C ASP A 47 -18.10 -9.72 10.73
N LEU A 48 -17.63 -9.84 9.47
CA LEU A 48 -16.35 -9.29 9.05
C LEU A 48 -16.33 -7.78 9.30
N TYR A 49 -17.33 -7.04 8.80
CA TYR A 49 -17.39 -5.59 9.00
C TYR A 49 -17.37 -5.21 10.49
N LEU A 50 -18.18 -5.86 11.33
CA LEU A 50 -18.25 -5.55 12.77
C LEU A 50 -16.97 -5.92 13.52
N ALA A 51 -16.29 -7.01 13.14
CA ALA A 51 -15.02 -7.40 13.72
C ALA A 51 -13.85 -6.47 13.30
N GLY A 52 -14.06 -5.67 12.25
CA GLY A 52 -13.13 -4.66 11.78
C GLY A 52 -13.14 -3.36 12.59
N ASP A 53 -14.07 -3.21 13.54
CA ASP A 53 -13.97 -2.25 14.64
C ASP A 53 -13.51 -2.98 15.91
N ASP A 54 -12.87 -2.29 16.86
CA ASP A 54 -12.53 -2.89 18.16
C ASP A 54 -13.81 -3.46 18.80
N VAL A 55 -13.96 -4.79 18.75
CA VAL A 55 -15.10 -5.49 19.34
C VAL A 55 -15.04 -5.24 20.85
N PRO A 56 -16.01 -4.51 21.44
CA PRO A 56 -15.95 -4.19 22.85
C PRO A 56 -15.87 -5.49 23.68
N PRO A 57 -15.06 -5.56 24.75
CA PRO A 57 -14.79 -6.79 25.51
C PRO A 57 -16.02 -7.60 25.92
N ARG A 58 -17.18 -6.93 26.05
CA ARG A 58 -18.49 -7.54 26.32
C ARG A 58 -18.98 -8.52 25.25
N PHE A 59 -18.54 -8.40 24.00
CA PHE A 59 -18.92 -9.28 22.89
C PHE A 59 -17.90 -10.40 22.62
N ALA A 60 -16.66 -10.28 23.09
CA ALA A 60 -15.64 -11.33 22.98
C ALA A 60 -16.07 -12.64 23.67
N ALA A 61 -16.79 -12.53 24.79
CA ALA A 61 -17.33 -13.69 25.51
C ALA A 61 -18.47 -14.39 24.73
N LEU A 62 -19.24 -13.65 23.93
CA LEU A 62 -20.32 -14.18 23.10
C LEU A 62 -19.74 -14.93 21.89
N LEU A 63 -18.72 -14.37 21.25
CA LEU A 63 -17.99 -15.03 20.16
C LEU A 63 -17.28 -16.31 20.62
N ARG A 64 -16.71 -16.32 21.84
CA ARG A 64 -16.12 -17.53 22.43
C ARG A 64 -17.17 -18.62 22.71
N LYS A 65 -18.42 -18.24 23.01
CA LYS A 65 -19.55 -19.18 23.15
C LYS A 65 -20.04 -19.69 21.80
N ILE A 66 -20.05 -18.86 20.76
CA ILE A 66 -20.39 -19.26 19.39
C ILE A 66 -19.35 -20.26 18.85
N ARG A 67 -18.05 -20.01 19.09
CA ARG A 67 -16.95 -20.92 18.72
C ARG A 67 -16.89 -22.22 19.54
N ALA A 68 -17.44 -22.24 20.75
CA ALA A 68 -17.49 -23.42 21.63
C ALA A 68 -18.76 -24.27 21.44
N ALA A 69 -19.71 -23.82 20.62
CA ALA A 69 -20.91 -24.58 20.32
C ALA A 69 -20.57 -25.71 19.32
N PRO A 70 -20.91 -26.98 19.62
CA PRO A 70 -20.72 -28.06 18.65
C PRO A 70 -21.66 -27.83 17.47
N ALA A 71 -21.08 -27.82 16.26
CA ALA A 71 -21.70 -27.47 15.00
C ALA A 71 -23.13 -28.02 14.83
N ARG A 72 -24.14 -27.14 14.83
CA ARG A 72 -25.47 -27.42 14.27
C ARG A 72 -25.99 -26.21 13.49
N VAL A 73 -25.41 -26.10 12.29
CA VAL A 73 -26.01 -25.76 10.99
C VAL A 73 -27.40 -25.11 11.00
N TRP A 74 -27.47 -23.90 10.43
CA TRP A 74 -28.64 -23.32 9.76
C TRP A 74 -28.22 -22.51 8.53
N GLY A 75 -27.48 -23.12 7.58
CA GLY A 75 -27.07 -22.38 6.38
C GLY A 75 -26.24 -23.14 5.35
N ALA A 76 -26.40 -24.46 5.26
CA ALA A 76 -25.91 -25.26 4.14
C ALA A 76 -26.87 -25.15 2.93
N LEU A 77 -27.25 -23.92 2.56
CA LEU A 77 -28.11 -23.63 1.41
C LEU A 77 -27.42 -22.57 0.55
N GLY A 78 -26.72 -23.05 -0.47
CA GLY A 78 -26.28 -22.22 -1.60
C GLY A 78 -24.79 -21.87 -1.67
N PHE A 79 -23.88 -22.66 -1.09
CA PHE A 79 -22.48 -22.53 -1.49
C PHE A 79 -22.28 -23.23 -2.84
N GLY A 80 -22.43 -22.48 -3.93
CA GLY A 80 -21.72 -22.82 -5.16
C GLY A 80 -20.25 -23.05 -4.80
N GLN A 81 -19.63 -24.08 -5.37
CA GLN A 81 -18.23 -24.37 -5.10
C GLN A 81 -17.36 -23.25 -5.68
N ASP A 82 -17.11 -22.21 -4.89
CA ASP A 82 -16.19 -21.13 -5.27
C ASP A 82 -14.76 -21.56 -4.96
N VAL A 83 -14.25 -22.49 -5.75
CA VAL A 83 -12.85 -22.89 -5.70
C VAL A 83 -11.99 -21.70 -6.17
N ILE A 84 -11.07 -21.22 -5.32
CA ILE A 84 -10.07 -20.24 -5.75
C ILE A 84 -9.04 -20.97 -6.60
N TYR A 85 -9.02 -20.67 -7.90
CA TYR A 85 -8.00 -21.17 -8.81
C TYR A 85 -6.84 -20.17 -8.88
N LEU A 86 -5.66 -20.60 -8.45
CA LEU A 86 -4.43 -19.83 -8.60
C LEU A 86 -3.60 -20.45 -9.72
N ASP A 87 -3.16 -19.61 -10.66
CA ASP A 87 -2.21 -20.04 -11.68
C ASP A 87 -0.86 -20.42 -11.00
N PRO A 88 -0.40 -21.68 -11.14
CA PRO A 88 0.84 -22.13 -10.53
C PRO A 88 2.10 -21.47 -11.13
N GLU A 89 2.03 -20.94 -12.35
CA GLU A 89 3.16 -20.30 -13.04
C GLU A 89 3.47 -18.89 -12.49
N LEU A 90 2.51 -18.27 -11.80
CA LEU A 90 2.73 -16.99 -11.15
C LEU A 90 3.80 -17.11 -10.07
N SER A 91 4.65 -16.07 -9.93
CA SER A 91 5.61 -16.00 -8.82
C SER A 91 4.91 -16.11 -7.46
N TYR A 92 5.60 -16.61 -6.44
CA TYR A 92 5.02 -16.83 -5.11
C TYR A 92 4.28 -15.62 -4.54
N HIS A 93 4.91 -14.43 -4.52
CA HIS A 93 4.26 -13.20 -4.02
C HIS A 93 3.05 -12.79 -4.87
N ARG A 94 3.06 -13.09 -6.18
CA ARG A 94 1.93 -12.81 -7.07
C ARG A 94 0.76 -13.75 -6.79
N ARG A 95 1.02 -15.04 -6.55
CA ARG A 95 -0.02 -15.99 -6.10
C ARG A 95 -0.65 -15.57 -4.78
N ARG A 96 0.16 -15.14 -3.80
CA ARG A 96 -0.36 -14.60 -2.52
C ARG A 96 -1.24 -13.38 -2.73
N PHE A 97 -0.81 -12.45 -3.58
CA PHE A 97 -1.61 -11.26 -3.90
C PHE A 97 -2.91 -11.61 -4.62
N THR A 98 -2.85 -12.49 -5.62
CA THR A 98 -4.05 -12.99 -6.32
C THR A 98 -4.99 -13.69 -5.35
N HIS A 99 -4.49 -14.54 -4.44
CA HIS A 99 -5.33 -15.16 -3.41
C HIS A 99 -6.02 -14.13 -2.52
N GLY A 100 -5.28 -13.12 -2.03
CA GLY A 100 -5.87 -12.02 -1.27
C GLY A 100 -6.91 -11.21 -2.06
N HIS A 101 -6.74 -11.08 -3.37
CA HIS A 101 -7.66 -10.39 -4.28
C HIS A 101 -8.98 -11.17 -4.42
N GLU A 102 -8.91 -12.48 -4.67
CA GLU A 102 -10.09 -13.36 -4.70
C GLU A 102 -10.83 -13.36 -3.35
N LEU A 103 -10.09 -13.32 -2.24
CA LEU A 103 -10.69 -13.16 -0.92
C LEU A 103 -11.43 -11.83 -0.75
N GLY A 104 -11.00 -10.77 -1.43
CA GLY A 104 -11.71 -9.49 -1.47
C GLY A 104 -13.09 -9.61 -2.11
N HIS A 105 -13.16 -10.23 -3.29
CA HIS A 105 -14.43 -10.51 -3.96
C HIS A 105 -15.38 -11.34 -3.09
N LYS A 106 -14.84 -12.29 -2.32
CA LYS A 106 -15.64 -13.13 -1.42
C LYS A 106 -16.07 -12.41 -0.13
N ALA A 107 -15.22 -11.55 0.43
CA ALA A 107 -15.44 -10.94 1.74
C ALA A 107 -16.44 -9.78 1.72
N MET A 108 -16.52 -9.05 0.60
CA MET A 108 -17.30 -7.83 0.47
C MET A 108 -18.68 -8.13 -0.17
N PRO A 109 -19.80 -7.80 0.50
CA PRO A 109 -21.12 -8.28 0.09
C PRO A 109 -21.57 -7.66 -1.24
N TRP A 110 -21.20 -6.41 -1.53
CA TRP A 110 -21.55 -5.76 -2.80
C TRP A 110 -20.82 -6.34 -4.01
N HIS A 111 -19.70 -7.06 -3.82
CA HIS A 111 -19.10 -7.82 -4.91
C HIS A 111 -19.98 -9.03 -5.25
N GLN A 112 -20.40 -9.80 -4.24
CA GLN A 112 -21.28 -10.96 -4.44
C GLN A 112 -22.59 -10.56 -5.13
N ASP A 113 -23.21 -9.47 -4.66
CA ASP A 113 -24.45 -8.96 -5.26
C ASP A 113 -24.25 -8.51 -6.71
N ALA A 114 -23.12 -7.85 -7.01
CA ALA A 114 -22.81 -7.39 -8.36
C ALA A 114 -22.67 -8.54 -9.36
N TYR A 115 -21.91 -9.59 -9.02
CA TYR A 115 -21.75 -10.77 -9.90
C TYR A 115 -22.97 -11.70 -9.92
N TYR A 116 -23.86 -11.59 -8.94
CA TYR A 116 -25.12 -12.34 -8.92
C TYR A 116 -26.20 -11.71 -9.81
N LEU A 117 -26.25 -10.37 -9.84
CA LEU A 117 -27.25 -9.61 -10.61
C LEU A 117 -26.83 -9.41 -12.07
N ASP A 118 -25.54 -9.21 -12.33
CA ASP A 118 -24.95 -9.05 -13.66
C ASP A 118 -23.81 -10.08 -13.81
N ASP A 119 -23.81 -10.86 -14.88
CA ASP A 119 -22.70 -11.77 -15.19
C ASP A 119 -21.47 -11.02 -15.75
N ASP A 120 -20.34 -11.71 -15.89
CA ASP A 120 -19.08 -11.16 -16.45
C ASP A 120 -19.23 -10.58 -17.87
N THR A 121 -20.35 -10.77 -18.54
CA THR A 121 -20.62 -10.22 -19.87
C THR A 121 -21.57 -9.02 -19.86
N THR A 122 -22.28 -8.79 -18.75
CA THR A 122 -23.35 -7.79 -18.63
C THR A 122 -23.04 -6.68 -17.63
N LEU A 123 -22.10 -6.88 -16.69
CA LEU A 123 -21.67 -5.84 -15.76
C LEU A 123 -21.02 -4.67 -16.50
N ASP A 124 -21.45 -3.44 -16.19
CA ASP A 124 -20.90 -2.22 -16.77
C ASP A 124 -19.37 -2.12 -16.54
N PRO A 125 -18.57 -1.75 -17.57
CA PRO A 125 -17.11 -1.71 -17.45
C PRO A 125 -16.56 -0.81 -16.34
N ALA A 126 -17.23 0.31 -16.01
CA ALA A 126 -16.78 1.18 -14.94
C ALA A 126 -17.03 0.53 -13.57
N THR A 127 -18.21 -0.08 -13.41
CA THR A 127 -18.53 -0.84 -12.19
C THR A 127 -17.55 -1.99 -11.97
N ARG A 128 -17.20 -2.73 -13.04
CA ARG A 128 -16.17 -3.78 -12.96
C ARG A 128 -14.83 -3.22 -12.51
N ALA A 129 -14.39 -2.11 -13.10
CA ALA A 129 -13.11 -1.49 -12.74
C ALA A 129 -13.06 -1.06 -11.26
N ASP A 130 -14.17 -0.57 -10.71
CA ASP A 130 -14.28 -0.21 -9.30
C ASP A 130 -14.17 -1.45 -8.40
N LEU A 131 -14.90 -2.54 -8.70
CA LEU A 131 -14.81 -3.80 -7.94
C LEU A 131 -13.38 -4.39 -7.97
N GLU A 132 -12.74 -4.40 -9.14
CA GLU A 132 -11.34 -4.85 -9.27
C GLU A 132 -10.39 -4.00 -8.43
N GLN A 133 -10.61 -2.67 -8.38
CA GLN A 133 -9.82 -1.78 -7.54
C GLN A 133 -10.03 -2.06 -6.05
N GLU A 134 -11.26 -2.31 -5.61
CA GLU A 134 -11.60 -2.63 -4.23
C GLU A 134 -11.00 -3.98 -3.80
N ALA A 135 -11.06 -5.00 -4.65
CA ALA A 135 -10.44 -6.30 -4.39
C ALA A 135 -8.91 -6.19 -4.28
N ASN A 136 -8.29 -5.39 -5.15
CA ASN A 136 -6.86 -5.06 -5.04
C ASN A 136 -6.53 -4.32 -3.73
N ALA A 137 -7.37 -3.39 -3.31
CA ALA A 137 -7.21 -2.66 -2.06
C ALA A 137 -7.36 -3.61 -0.85
N PHE A 138 -8.35 -4.51 -0.86
CA PHE A 138 -8.54 -5.53 0.17
C PHE A 138 -7.31 -6.44 0.30
N ALA A 139 -6.80 -6.95 -0.82
CA ALA A 139 -5.60 -7.78 -0.86
C ALA A 139 -4.39 -7.08 -0.24
N ALA A 140 -4.21 -5.79 -0.56
CA ALA A 140 -3.16 -4.97 0.02
C ALA A 140 -3.36 -4.79 1.54
N GLN A 141 -4.56 -4.46 2.00
CA GLN A 141 -4.86 -4.32 3.43
C GLN A 141 -4.58 -5.61 4.19
N LEU A 142 -4.97 -6.77 3.65
CA LEU A 142 -4.65 -8.07 4.25
C LEU A 142 -3.14 -8.30 4.33
N LEU A 143 -2.45 -8.26 3.18
CA LEU A 143 -1.03 -8.66 3.12
C LEU A 143 -0.09 -7.72 3.88
N PHE A 144 -0.47 -6.46 4.05
CA PHE A 144 0.29 -5.50 4.86
C PHE A 144 -0.20 -5.41 6.31
N GLY A 145 -1.11 -6.28 6.75
CA GLY A 145 -1.61 -6.32 8.12
C GLY A 145 -2.30 -5.03 8.53
N VAL A 146 -2.99 -4.37 7.60
CA VAL A 146 -3.76 -3.13 7.76
C VAL A 146 -2.90 -1.95 8.24
N ASP A 147 -2.67 -1.81 9.54
CA ASP A 147 -1.82 -0.76 10.13
C ASP A 147 -0.40 -1.22 10.39
N ARG A 148 -0.21 -2.54 10.54
CA ARG A 148 0.98 -3.13 11.14
C ARG A 148 2.24 -2.79 10.35
N PHE A 149 2.17 -2.84 9.02
CA PHE A 149 3.32 -2.45 8.19
C PHE A 149 3.70 -0.99 8.41
N THR A 150 2.71 -0.09 8.37
CA THR A 150 2.93 1.36 8.52
C THR A 150 3.45 1.71 9.91
N GLU A 151 2.89 1.14 10.98
CA GLU A 151 3.36 1.32 12.36
C GLU A 151 4.83 0.88 12.52
N MET A 152 5.17 -0.27 11.95
CA MET A 152 6.54 -0.80 11.98
C MET A 152 7.51 0.02 11.13
N ALA A 153 7.03 0.67 10.06
CA ALA A 153 7.85 1.48 9.19
C ALA A 153 8.06 2.89 9.75
N ASP A 154 7.02 3.51 10.30
CA ASP A 154 7.04 4.87 10.87
C ASP A 154 7.85 4.95 12.16
N SER A 155 8.03 3.82 12.86
CA SER A 155 8.95 3.72 14.01
C SER A 155 10.44 3.69 13.62
N ARG A 156 10.78 3.73 12.33
CA ARG A 156 12.16 3.68 11.81
C ARG A 156 12.56 4.99 11.15
N ALA A 157 13.87 5.18 11.00
CA ALA A 157 14.40 6.26 10.16
C ALA A 157 13.98 6.03 8.70
N VAL A 158 13.63 7.13 8.00
CA VAL A 158 13.22 7.05 6.59
C VAL A 158 14.36 6.53 5.74
N SER A 159 14.14 5.37 5.12
CA SER A 159 15.03 4.76 4.13
C SER A 159 14.29 3.70 3.33
N LEU A 160 14.70 3.43 2.09
CA LEU A 160 14.24 2.29 1.30
C LEU A 160 14.69 0.93 1.87
N ALA A 161 15.69 0.91 2.76
CA ALA A 161 16.02 -0.29 3.53
C ALA A 161 14.83 -0.81 4.37
N VAL A 162 14.00 0.11 4.88
CA VAL A 162 12.85 -0.22 5.73
C VAL A 162 11.83 -1.10 5.00
N PRO A 163 11.21 -0.68 3.89
CA PRO A 163 10.26 -1.51 3.17
C PRO A 163 10.87 -2.79 2.61
N LEU A 164 12.15 -2.78 2.22
CA LEU A 164 12.82 -3.99 1.73
C LEU A 164 12.94 -5.05 2.85
N GLN A 165 13.34 -4.66 4.05
CA GLN A 165 13.39 -5.58 5.20
C GLN A 165 11.99 -6.04 5.63
N LEU A 166 11.03 -5.12 5.68
CA LEU A 166 9.65 -5.46 6.03
C LEU A 166 9.00 -6.36 4.98
N SER A 167 9.35 -6.25 3.70
CA SER A 167 8.81 -7.11 2.65
C SER A 167 9.09 -8.59 2.91
N THR A 168 10.25 -8.93 3.48
CA THR A 168 10.57 -10.31 3.88
C THR A 168 9.69 -10.77 5.04
N ARG A 169 9.40 -9.89 6.01
CA ARG A 169 8.59 -10.25 7.18
C ARG A 169 7.09 -10.37 6.85
N PHE A 170 6.59 -9.50 5.99
CA PHE A 170 5.19 -9.51 5.52
C PHE A 170 4.98 -10.44 4.33
N ASP A 171 6.05 -11.02 3.80
CA ASP A 171 6.03 -11.95 2.67
C ASP A 171 5.35 -11.35 1.42
N THR A 172 5.83 -10.15 1.07
CA THR A 172 5.39 -9.35 -0.08
C THR A 172 6.57 -9.05 -1.00
N SER A 173 6.28 -8.60 -2.23
CA SER A 173 7.36 -8.14 -3.11
C SER A 173 7.95 -6.82 -2.61
N GLY A 174 9.27 -6.62 -2.78
CA GLY A 174 9.92 -5.36 -2.44
C GLY A 174 9.31 -4.15 -3.15
N HIS A 175 8.87 -4.32 -4.41
CA HIS A 175 8.12 -3.29 -5.15
C HIS A 175 6.83 -2.91 -4.40
N ALA A 176 5.96 -3.88 -4.11
CA ALA A 176 4.71 -3.62 -3.40
C ALA A 176 4.96 -2.96 -2.04
N ALA A 177 5.97 -3.44 -1.29
CA ALA A 177 6.33 -2.87 0.00
C ALA A 177 6.84 -1.43 -0.08
N MET A 178 7.66 -1.08 -1.07
CA MET A 178 8.13 0.30 -1.27
C MET A 178 6.97 1.25 -1.62
N ARG A 179 6.06 0.82 -2.50
CA ARG A 179 4.85 1.60 -2.83
C ARG A 179 3.96 1.79 -1.62
N HIS A 180 3.66 0.71 -0.88
CA HIS A 180 2.83 0.75 0.31
C HIS A 180 3.45 1.63 1.41
N TYR A 181 4.75 1.50 1.64
CA TYR A 181 5.51 2.33 2.58
C TYR A 181 5.33 3.83 2.30
N VAL A 182 5.50 4.25 1.05
CA VAL A 182 5.40 5.68 0.71
C VAL A 182 3.96 6.16 0.68
N ALA A 183 3.03 5.37 0.15
CA ALA A 183 1.61 5.74 0.05
C ALA A 183 1.00 6.02 1.44
N HIS A 184 1.38 5.25 2.44
CA HIS A 184 0.81 5.31 3.79
C HIS A 184 1.69 6.02 4.82
N ALA A 185 2.83 6.59 4.41
CA ALA A 185 3.72 7.30 5.33
C ALA A 185 3.04 8.53 5.94
N SER A 186 3.18 8.69 7.26
CA SER A 186 2.79 9.93 7.97
C SER A 186 3.68 11.13 7.60
N ARG A 187 4.84 10.87 7.01
CA ARG A 187 5.86 11.86 6.62
C ARG A 187 5.74 12.20 5.13
N PRO A 188 6.17 13.39 4.69
CA PRO A 188 6.08 13.81 3.29
C PRO A 188 7.13 13.09 2.44
N LEU A 189 6.78 11.89 1.99
CA LEU A 189 7.60 11.04 1.13
C LEU A 189 6.96 10.90 -0.25
N ALA A 190 7.79 10.73 -1.27
CA ALA A 190 7.40 10.33 -2.61
C ALA A 190 8.34 9.26 -3.17
N LEU A 191 7.83 8.43 -4.05
CA LEU A 191 8.52 7.35 -4.73
C LEU A 191 8.39 7.56 -6.23
N LEU A 192 9.50 7.91 -6.86
CA LEU A 192 9.61 7.96 -8.32
C LEU A 192 10.07 6.58 -8.81
N VAL A 193 9.40 6.03 -9.83
CA VAL A 193 9.73 4.72 -10.41
C VAL A 193 10.22 4.91 -11.83
N LEU A 194 11.42 4.40 -12.11
CA LEU A 194 12.11 4.54 -13.38
C LEU A 194 12.34 3.18 -14.04
N GLY A 195 12.32 3.17 -15.37
CA GLY A 195 12.66 2.00 -16.17
C GLY A 195 14.08 1.51 -15.89
N LYS A 196 14.30 0.19 -15.99
CA LYS A 196 15.58 -0.46 -15.66
C LYS A 196 16.74 -0.13 -16.59
N PHE A 197 16.42 0.18 -17.85
CA PHE A 197 17.41 0.31 -18.90
C PHE A 197 17.36 1.71 -19.49
N THR A 198 18.54 2.21 -19.85
CA THR A 198 18.69 3.48 -20.56
C THR A 198 17.90 3.45 -21.87
N THR A 199 17.08 4.48 -22.08
CA THR A 199 16.42 4.76 -23.35
C THR A 199 16.89 6.10 -23.89
N TYR A 200 16.75 6.29 -25.21
CA TYR A 200 17.17 7.52 -25.88
C TYR A 200 15.96 8.33 -26.32
N ARG A 201 15.92 9.61 -25.93
CA ARG A 201 14.94 10.58 -26.43
C ARG A 201 15.69 11.77 -27.03
N MET A 202 15.45 12.05 -28.31
CA MET A 202 16.18 13.10 -29.06
C MET A 202 17.71 12.98 -28.92
N ALA A 203 18.23 11.75 -29.06
CA ALA A 203 19.66 11.42 -28.88
C ALA A 203 20.23 11.65 -27.46
N ARG A 204 19.39 11.91 -26.45
CA ARG A 204 19.82 12.04 -25.05
C ARG A 204 19.54 10.74 -24.28
N PRO A 205 20.55 10.09 -23.69
CA PRO A 205 20.34 8.93 -22.84
C PRO A 205 19.67 9.33 -21.53
N GLY A 206 18.70 8.53 -21.08
CA GLY A 206 17.96 8.77 -19.84
C GLY A 206 17.10 7.58 -19.45
N LEU A 207 16.37 7.72 -18.35
CA LEU A 207 15.46 6.69 -17.85
C LEU A 207 14.01 7.14 -18.03
N PRO A 208 13.11 6.28 -18.54
CA PRO A 208 11.69 6.60 -18.60
C PRO A 208 11.09 6.58 -17.19
N VAL A 209 10.15 7.48 -16.92
CA VAL A 209 9.33 7.48 -15.70
C VAL A 209 8.10 6.61 -15.93
N PHE A 210 7.83 5.72 -14.97
CA PHE A 210 6.59 4.95 -14.94
C PHE A 210 5.61 5.63 -13.98
N ASP A 211 4.90 6.62 -14.50
CA ASP A 211 3.94 7.47 -13.80
C ASP A 211 2.93 6.70 -12.94
N THR A 212 2.29 5.67 -13.48
CA THR A 212 1.31 4.80 -12.80
C THR A 212 1.93 4.00 -11.64
N GLN A 213 3.26 3.83 -11.65
CA GLN A 213 4.01 3.16 -10.60
C GLN A 213 4.66 4.14 -9.61
N CYS A 214 4.60 5.44 -9.88
CA CYS A 214 4.96 6.44 -8.90
C CYS A 214 3.87 6.53 -7.81
N VAL A 215 4.26 6.98 -6.62
CA VAL A 215 3.33 7.19 -5.52
C VAL A 215 3.89 8.19 -4.53
N GLU A 216 3.02 8.92 -3.84
CA GLU A 216 3.41 9.80 -2.75
C GLU A 216 2.44 9.70 -1.58
N SER A 217 2.94 10.01 -0.40
CA SER A 217 2.12 10.19 0.79
C SER A 217 1.16 11.37 0.63
N ALA A 218 0.01 11.32 1.32
CA ALA A 218 -0.92 12.45 1.38
C ALA A 218 -0.22 13.75 1.82
N SER A 219 0.63 13.66 2.84
CA SER A 219 1.37 14.82 3.34
C SER A 219 2.41 15.39 2.36
N PHE A 220 2.95 14.58 1.44
CA PHE A 220 3.78 15.06 0.34
C PHE A 220 2.91 15.77 -0.71
N ARG A 221 1.83 15.11 -1.15
CA ARG A 221 0.89 15.65 -2.15
C ARG A 221 0.37 17.02 -1.74
N ASP A 222 -0.07 17.16 -0.50
CA ASP A 222 -0.60 18.40 0.06
C ASP A 222 0.44 19.53 0.10
N ARG A 223 1.71 19.18 0.35
CA ARG A 223 2.79 20.17 0.50
C ARG A 223 3.44 20.56 -0.81
N TYR A 224 3.64 19.61 -1.72
CA TYR A 224 4.52 19.79 -2.87
C TYR A 224 3.83 19.54 -4.21
N GLY A 225 2.70 18.83 -4.24
CA GLY A 225 2.04 18.36 -5.46
C GLY A 225 2.28 16.87 -5.73
N GLN A 226 1.77 16.38 -6.85
CA GLN A 226 1.97 14.98 -7.25
C GLN A 226 3.42 14.79 -7.70
N VAL A 227 4.03 13.65 -7.39
CA VAL A 227 5.45 13.44 -7.72
C VAL A 227 5.70 13.48 -9.23
N THR A 228 4.75 12.98 -10.04
CA THR A 228 4.84 12.96 -11.50
C THR A 228 4.78 14.36 -12.11
N ASP A 229 4.18 15.34 -11.42
CA ASP A 229 4.17 16.73 -11.88
C ASP A 229 5.53 17.42 -11.67
N LEU A 230 6.43 16.82 -10.87
CA LEU A 230 7.74 17.37 -10.54
C LEU A 230 8.85 16.90 -11.48
N PHE A 231 8.57 15.95 -12.37
CA PHE A 231 9.55 15.33 -13.26
C PHE A 231 9.01 15.23 -14.69
N PRO A 232 9.89 15.29 -15.71
CA PRO A 232 9.52 14.88 -17.06
C PRO A 232 9.27 13.37 -17.11
N ASP A 233 8.58 12.90 -18.16
CA ASP A 233 8.36 11.47 -18.44
C ASP A 233 9.64 10.69 -18.82
N HIS A 234 10.75 11.40 -19.05
CA HIS A 234 12.07 10.86 -19.33
C HIS A 234 13.13 11.73 -18.64
N LEU A 235 14.00 11.12 -17.83
CA LEU A 235 15.06 11.81 -17.08
C LEU A 235 16.41 11.63 -17.78
N PRO A 236 16.94 12.65 -18.48
CA PRO A 236 18.29 12.60 -19.03
C PRO A 236 19.34 12.42 -17.94
N LEU A 237 20.29 11.51 -18.15
CA LEU A 237 21.34 11.21 -17.16
C LEU A 237 22.24 12.42 -16.85
N THR A 238 22.37 13.35 -17.79
CA THR A 238 23.17 14.58 -17.63
C THR A 238 22.51 15.60 -16.71
N ASP A 239 21.17 15.57 -16.59
CA ASP A 239 20.40 16.61 -15.92
C ASP A 239 19.92 16.14 -14.54
N TYR A 240 19.80 14.82 -14.36
CA TYR A 240 19.25 14.19 -13.15
C TYR A 240 20.28 13.23 -12.53
N PRO A 241 21.09 13.69 -11.55
CA PRO A 241 22.07 12.84 -10.87
C PRO A 241 21.48 11.56 -10.25
N LEU A 242 20.22 11.62 -9.79
CA LEU A 242 19.50 10.46 -9.28
C LEU A 242 19.32 9.36 -10.33
N ALA A 243 19.17 9.72 -11.62
CA ALA A 243 19.02 8.76 -12.71
C ALA A 243 20.36 8.10 -13.05
N ALA A 244 21.47 8.86 -12.98
CA ALA A 244 22.80 8.31 -13.12
C ALA A 244 23.15 7.33 -11.98
N SER A 245 22.90 7.74 -10.72
CA SER A 245 23.08 6.90 -9.52
C SER A 245 22.29 5.59 -9.61
N ALA A 246 21.04 5.67 -10.10
CA ALA A 246 20.19 4.50 -10.27
C ALA A 246 20.79 3.44 -11.21
N ILE A 247 21.40 3.86 -12.31
CA ILE A 247 22.08 2.97 -13.26
C ILE A 247 23.32 2.34 -12.61
N GLU A 248 24.14 3.15 -11.93
CA GLU A 248 25.37 2.68 -11.27
C GLU A 248 25.10 1.63 -10.18
N ALA A 249 24.03 1.81 -9.39
CA ALA A 249 23.66 0.88 -8.34
C ALA A 249 23.46 -0.56 -8.86
N SER A 250 23.03 -0.74 -10.12
CA SER A 250 22.80 -2.01 -10.86
C SER A 250 21.80 -3.00 -10.22
N SER A 251 21.79 -3.18 -8.90
CA SER A 251 20.84 -3.92 -8.08
C SER A 251 20.99 -3.57 -6.59
N GLY A 252 19.94 -3.75 -5.80
CA GLY A 252 19.97 -3.53 -4.35
C GLY A 252 19.82 -2.07 -3.96
N LEU A 253 20.10 -1.77 -2.69
CA LEU A 253 20.01 -0.44 -2.13
C LEU A 253 21.28 0.36 -2.48
N ASP A 254 21.10 1.56 -3.01
CA ASP A 254 22.19 2.50 -3.23
C ASP A 254 22.55 3.18 -1.90
N GLY A 255 23.83 3.13 -1.54
CA GLY A 255 24.35 3.86 -0.37
C GLY A 255 24.55 5.35 -0.63
N VAL A 256 24.42 5.79 -1.88
CA VAL A 256 24.58 7.19 -2.28
C VAL A 256 23.24 7.92 -2.16
N HIS A 257 23.26 9.00 -1.40
CA HIS A 257 22.17 9.97 -1.37
C HIS A 257 22.49 11.13 -2.32
N THR A 258 21.61 11.37 -3.28
CA THR A 258 21.71 12.54 -4.17
C THR A 258 20.78 13.64 -3.67
N GLU A 259 21.12 14.91 -3.91
CA GLU A 259 20.21 16.03 -3.66
C GLU A 259 19.68 16.57 -4.98
N ILE A 260 18.39 16.92 -5.00
CA ILE A 260 17.74 17.54 -6.15
C ILE A 260 16.86 18.69 -5.71
N ALA A 261 16.99 19.84 -6.38
CA ALA A 261 16.13 21.00 -6.17
C ALA A 261 15.03 21.02 -7.22
N LEU A 262 13.77 20.94 -6.78
CA LEU A 262 12.59 20.89 -7.65
C LEU A 262 11.70 22.11 -7.39
N ASP A 263 11.05 22.61 -8.44
CA ASP A 263 10.01 23.61 -8.32
C ASP A 263 8.71 22.93 -7.89
N THR A 264 8.16 23.36 -6.75
CA THR A 264 6.96 22.78 -6.14
C THR A 264 5.88 23.84 -5.96
N LYS A 265 4.68 23.45 -5.52
CA LYS A 265 3.63 24.38 -5.09
C LYS A 265 4.07 25.38 -4.00
N ARG A 266 5.18 25.12 -3.30
CA ARG A 266 5.76 25.99 -2.25
C ARG A 266 7.04 26.72 -2.72
N GLY A 267 7.27 26.77 -4.03
CA GLY A 267 8.52 27.25 -4.62
C GLY A 267 9.59 26.18 -4.65
N LYS A 268 10.86 26.60 -4.80
CA LYS A 268 12.00 25.70 -4.96
C LYS A 268 12.33 24.97 -3.65
N VAL A 269 12.29 23.65 -3.66
CA VAL A 269 12.55 22.78 -2.50
C VAL A 269 13.63 21.75 -2.84
N THR A 270 14.59 21.57 -1.94
CA THR A 270 15.61 20.52 -2.06
C THR A 270 15.14 19.23 -1.40
N PHE A 271 15.20 18.14 -2.15
CA PHE A 271 14.93 16.79 -1.71
C PHE A 271 16.23 15.98 -1.65
N VAL A 272 16.30 15.08 -0.67
CA VAL A 272 17.27 13.99 -0.65
C VAL A 272 16.62 12.80 -1.36
N ALA A 273 17.34 12.22 -2.31
CA ALA A 273 16.95 11.07 -3.11
C ALA A 273 17.80 9.85 -2.71
N GLU A 274 17.13 8.74 -2.40
CA GLU A 274 17.73 7.43 -2.14
C GLU A 274 17.22 6.45 -3.18
N CYS A 275 18.12 5.67 -3.79
CA CYS A 275 17.75 4.74 -4.83
C CYS A 275 17.77 3.29 -4.33
N ALA A 276 16.80 2.48 -4.77
CA ALA A 276 16.87 1.04 -4.70
C ALA A 276 16.55 0.46 -6.08
N THR A 277 17.28 -0.57 -6.48
CA THR A 277 17.20 -1.17 -7.81
C THR A 277 16.79 -2.63 -7.71
N LEU A 278 15.60 -2.96 -8.22
CA LEU A 278 15.12 -4.33 -8.41
C LEU A 278 14.95 -4.59 -9.92
N ARG A 279 13.75 -5.01 -10.35
CA ARG A 279 13.34 -5.04 -11.77
C ARG A 279 13.21 -3.64 -12.37
N LEU A 280 13.09 -2.62 -11.53
CA LEU A 280 13.00 -1.19 -11.85
C LEU A 280 13.86 -0.42 -10.86
N HIS A 281 14.10 0.86 -11.14
CA HIS A 281 14.70 1.76 -10.16
C HIS A 281 13.61 2.47 -9.37
N PHE A 282 13.80 2.55 -8.06
CA PHE A 282 12.90 3.18 -7.11
C PHE A 282 13.66 4.29 -6.42
N VAL A 283 13.19 5.52 -6.56
CA VAL A 283 13.86 6.71 -6.00
C VAL A 283 12.95 7.32 -4.95
N LEU A 284 13.32 7.15 -3.69
CA LEU A 284 12.64 7.74 -2.55
C LEU A 284 13.08 9.19 -2.40
N LEU A 285 12.11 10.10 -2.46
CA LEU A 285 12.30 11.53 -2.23
C LEU A 285 11.80 11.90 -0.83
N ARG A 286 12.67 12.55 -0.06
CA ARG A 286 12.30 13.18 1.22
C ARG A 286 12.81 14.62 1.26
N PRO A 287 12.05 15.58 1.80
CA PRO A 287 12.53 16.96 1.89
C PRO A 287 13.79 17.01 2.75
N ARG A 288 14.78 17.79 2.32
CA ARG A 288 16.00 18.02 3.10
C ARG A 288 15.60 18.65 4.45
N PRO A 289 16.07 18.12 5.59
CA PRO A 289 15.81 18.74 6.87
C PRO A 289 16.29 20.19 6.83
N ARG A 290 15.41 21.14 7.15
CA ARG A 290 15.87 22.51 7.45
C ARG A 290 16.67 22.40 8.73
N LEU A 291 17.98 22.62 8.68
CA LEU A 291 18.76 22.92 9.88
C LEU A 291 18.03 24.06 10.58
N ALA A 292 17.50 23.80 11.78
CA ALA A 292 16.98 24.87 12.61
C ALA A 292 18.17 25.78 12.89
N MET A 293 18.20 26.95 12.24
CA MET A 293 19.11 28.01 12.65
C MET A 293 18.76 28.30 14.10
N HIS A 294 19.65 27.88 15.00
CA HIS A 294 19.60 28.27 16.39
C HIS A 294 19.62 29.81 16.39
N ARG A 295 18.47 30.45 16.61
CA ARG A 295 18.46 31.88 16.90
C ARG A 295 19.16 32.00 18.25
N PRO A 296 20.37 32.60 18.34
CA PRO A 296 20.96 32.83 19.65
C PRO A 296 19.95 33.64 20.44
N HIS A 297 19.58 33.15 21.62
CA HIS A 297 18.83 33.93 22.58
C HIS A 297 19.67 35.18 22.89
N VAL A 298 19.29 36.32 22.30
CA VAL A 298 19.81 37.61 22.71
C VAL A 298 19.24 37.85 24.10
N HIS A 299 20.03 37.54 25.13
CA HIS A 299 19.77 38.02 26.48
C HIS A 299 19.92 39.54 26.46
N VAL A 300 18.78 40.24 26.35
CA VAL A 300 18.72 41.66 26.67
C VAL A 300 18.85 41.76 28.19
N VAL A 301 20.07 42.03 28.65
CA VAL A 301 20.33 42.41 30.04
C VAL A 301 19.76 43.81 30.22
N HIS A 302 18.59 43.93 30.84
CA HIS A 302 18.15 45.22 31.36
C HIS A 302 19.06 45.62 32.53
N ARG A 303 19.81 46.70 32.35
CA ARG A 303 20.43 47.41 33.47
C ARG A 303 19.33 48.13 34.27
N PRO A 304 19.22 47.92 35.58
CA PRO A 304 18.42 48.79 36.43
C PRO A 304 19.13 50.15 36.57
N ARG A 305 18.31 51.18 36.79
CA ARG A 305 18.66 52.61 36.83
C ARG A 305 19.73 52.96 37.85
#